data_AF-H9BWS8-F1
#
_entry.id   AF-H9BWS8-F1
#
_cell.length_a   1.000
_cell.length_b   1.000
_cell.length_c   1.000
_cell.angle_alpha   90.00
_cell.angle_beta   90.00
_cell.angle_gamma   90.00
#
_symmetry.space_group_name_H-M   'P 1'
#
loop_
_entity.id
_entity.type
_entity.pdbx_description
1 polymer ?
#
loop_
_entity_poly.entity_id
_entity_poly.type
_entity_poly.pdbx_seq_one_letter_code
_entity_poly.pdbx_strand_id
1 'polypeptide(L)'
;MALIILLGAPSCLPEGKSAGSSSGSAGGSGSGGGPYFLAVVDTEKIIARAVSESLARGKLSTIAVVDRVGNVLGVFRMTGADTTITITSGRGVTSGLDGAIVADIDTLAAIAKAVTGAYL
;
A
#
# COMPACT_ATOMS: atom_id res chain seq x y z
N MET A 1 -26.81 -16.75 16.40
CA MET A 1 -27.12 -15.56 17.21
C MET A 1 -26.73 -15.83 18.65
N ALA A 2 -25.54 -15.39 19.06
CA ALA A 2 -25.20 -15.03 20.43
C ALA A 2 -23.83 -14.35 20.39
N LEU A 3 -23.87 -13.03 20.58
CA LEU A 3 -22.76 -12.10 20.66
C LEU A 3 -22.32 -12.03 22.12
N ILE A 4 -21.06 -12.33 22.43
CA ILE A 4 -20.45 -11.96 23.72
C ILE A 4 -19.28 -11.04 23.42
N ILE A 5 -19.51 -9.76 23.72
CA ILE A 5 -18.48 -8.72 23.82
C ILE A 5 -18.08 -8.65 25.29
N LEU A 6 -16.79 -8.79 25.60
CA LEU A 6 -16.23 -8.27 26.84
C LEU A 6 -14.96 -7.47 26.51
N LEU A 7 -15.11 -6.14 26.59
CA LEU A 7 -14.05 -5.14 26.66
C LEU A 7 -13.33 -5.23 28.01
N GLY A 8 -12.03 -4.92 28.03
CA GLY A 8 -11.40 -4.29 29.21
C GLY A 8 -10.08 -4.92 29.68
N ALA A 9 -8.97 -4.27 29.33
CA ALA A 9 -7.60 -4.53 29.78
C ALA A 9 -7.36 -4.02 31.23
N PRO A 10 -6.15 -3.60 31.68
CA PRO A 10 -4.81 -4.23 31.74
C PRO A 10 -4.22 -4.16 33.19
N SER A 11 -3.38 -5.10 33.63
CA SER A 11 -2.42 -4.89 34.75
C SER A 11 -1.44 -6.09 34.81
N CYS A 12 -0.17 -5.94 34.41
CA CYS A 12 0.96 -5.31 35.11
C CYS A 12 1.48 -6.15 36.29
N LEU A 13 2.71 -6.70 36.15
CA LEU A 13 3.73 -6.97 37.19
C LEU A 13 5.08 -7.39 36.48
N PRO A 14 6.29 -7.18 37.06
CA PRO A 14 7.04 -5.90 36.93
C PRO A 14 8.56 -6.02 36.60
N GLU A 15 9.16 -4.83 36.38
CA GLU A 15 10.55 -4.35 36.54
C GLU A 15 11.77 -4.96 35.80
N GLY A 16 12.33 -4.17 34.87
CA GLY A 16 13.65 -4.39 34.28
C GLY A 16 14.20 -3.29 33.37
N LYS A 17 14.38 -2.07 33.92
CA LYS A 17 15.20 -0.93 33.41
C LYS A 17 14.82 -0.23 32.10
N SER A 18 14.40 1.02 32.29
CA SER A 18 14.25 2.10 31.31
C SER A 18 15.54 2.43 30.56
N ALA A 19 15.45 2.46 29.23
CA ALA A 19 16.19 3.42 28.41
C ALA A 19 15.19 4.05 27.44
N GLY A 20 14.74 5.25 27.78
CA GLY A 20 14.07 6.09 26.81
C GLY A 20 15.06 6.46 25.71
N SER A 21 14.62 6.33 24.45
CA SER A 21 15.17 7.16 23.39
C SER A 21 14.03 7.57 22.46
N SER A 22 13.49 8.74 22.77
CA SER A 22 12.81 9.59 21.81
C SER A 22 13.80 9.96 20.70
N SER A 23 13.61 9.45 19.49
CA SER A 23 14.19 10.00 18.25
C SER A 23 13.78 9.11 17.10
N GLY A 24 13.07 9.52 16.08
CA GLY A 24 12.40 10.77 15.74
C GLY A 24 11.60 10.42 14.48
N SER A 25 10.55 11.17 14.21
CA SER A 25 9.99 11.16 12.85
C SER A 25 11.09 11.72 11.94
N ALA A 26 11.89 10.84 11.36
CA ALA A 26 12.73 11.21 10.23
C ALA A 26 11.78 11.36 9.03
N GLY A 27 11.11 12.51 9.01
CA GLY A 27 10.81 13.20 7.77
C GLY A 27 12.15 13.36 7.06
N GLY A 28 12.49 12.39 6.23
CA GLY A 28 13.59 12.50 5.29
C GLY A 28 13.17 13.47 4.20
N SER A 29 13.19 14.77 4.49
CA SER A 29 13.37 15.77 3.46
C SER A 29 14.78 15.60 2.91
N GLY A 30 14.93 14.64 1.99
CA GLY A 30 16.09 14.54 1.12
C GLY A 30 16.04 15.66 0.09
N SER A 31 16.20 16.92 0.53
CA SER A 31 16.72 17.97 -0.36
C SER A 31 18.24 17.90 -0.26
N GLY A 32 18.79 16.95 -0.99
CA GLY A 32 20.22 16.90 -1.32
C GLY A 32 20.27 16.64 -2.80
N GLY A 33 20.88 17.54 -3.57
CA GLY A 33 20.98 17.48 -5.03
C GLY A 33 21.82 16.30 -5.53
N GLY A 34 21.31 15.10 -5.31
CA GLY A 34 21.72 13.86 -5.95
C GLY A 34 20.66 13.44 -6.98
N PRO A 35 20.97 12.48 -7.85
CA PRO A 35 20.03 11.99 -8.84
C PRO A 35 18.75 11.48 -8.17
N TYR A 36 17.60 11.98 -8.64
CA TYR A 36 16.26 11.74 -8.08
C TYR A 36 15.70 10.36 -8.42
N PHE A 37 16.46 9.28 -8.20
CA PHE A 37 15.99 7.91 -8.43
C PHE A 37 15.63 7.21 -7.11
N LEU A 38 14.64 6.33 -7.15
CA LEU A 38 14.35 5.41 -6.06
C LEU A 38 15.33 4.24 -6.08
N ALA A 39 16.08 4.03 -4.99
CA ALA A 39 16.92 2.85 -4.82
C ALA A 39 16.07 1.58 -4.58
N VAL A 40 16.63 0.41 -4.89
CA VAL A 40 15.95 -0.89 -4.69
C VAL A 40 15.60 -1.09 -3.21
N VAL A 41 16.55 -0.82 -2.31
CA VAL A 41 16.34 -0.95 -0.85
C VAL A 41 15.21 -0.04 -0.36
N ASP A 42 15.03 1.14 -0.97
CA ASP A 42 13.95 2.05 -0.57
C ASP A 42 12.61 1.62 -1.18
N THR A 43 12.62 1.07 -2.40
CA THR A 43 11.44 0.42 -3.01
C THR A 43 10.92 -0.72 -2.13
N GLU A 44 11.82 -1.59 -1.66
CA GLU A 44 11.47 -2.71 -0.77
C GLU A 44 10.88 -2.23 0.56
N LYS A 45 11.46 -1.19 1.17
CA LYS A 45 10.91 -0.57 2.40
C LYS A 45 9.52 0.02 2.18
N ILE A 46 9.28 0.67 1.04
CA ILE A 46 7.97 1.23 0.69
C ILE A 46 6.93 0.11 0.56
N ILE A 47 7.27 -0.97 -0.15
CA ILE A 47 6.40 -2.14 -0.29
C ILE A 47 6.11 -2.75 1.09
N ALA A 48 7.12 -2.95 1.94
CA ALA A 48 6.94 -3.51 3.28
C ALA A 48 5.99 -2.67 4.16
N ARG A 49 6.11 -1.33 4.09
CA ARG A 49 5.21 -0.41 4.79
C ARG A 49 3.78 -0.49 4.25
N ALA A 50 3.62 -0.54 2.92
CA ALA A 50 2.31 -0.67 2.28
C ALA A 50 1.64 -2.00 2.67
N VAL A 51 2.39 -3.11 2.69
CA VAL A 51 1.89 -4.41 3.15
C VAL A 51 1.45 -4.34 4.62
N SER A 52 2.25 -3.71 5.48
CA SER A 52 1.91 -3.56 6.90
C SER A 52 0.61 -2.77 7.09
N GLU A 53 0.40 -1.70 6.32
CA GLU A 53 -0.82 -0.91 6.34
C GLU A 53 -2.03 -1.67 5.79
N SER A 54 -1.86 -2.42 4.70
CA SER A 54 -2.91 -3.29 4.13
C SER A 54 -3.40 -4.33 5.15
N LEU A 55 -2.47 -4.93 5.90
CA LEU A 55 -2.79 -5.85 7.00
C LEU A 55 -3.50 -5.14 8.15
N ALA A 56 -3.03 -3.96 8.56
CA ALA A 56 -3.66 -3.16 9.61
C ALA A 56 -5.10 -2.76 9.24
N ARG A 57 -5.38 -2.55 7.95
CA ARG A 57 -6.73 -2.27 7.41
C ARG A 57 -7.57 -3.53 7.16
N GLY A 58 -7.01 -4.72 7.35
CA GLY A 58 -7.70 -5.99 7.08
C GLY A 58 -8.06 -6.18 5.61
N LYS A 59 -7.36 -5.52 4.67
CA LYS A 59 -7.63 -5.61 3.23
C LYS A 59 -6.35 -5.94 2.46
N LEU A 60 -6.31 -7.14 1.90
CA LEU A 60 -5.24 -7.60 1.03
C LEU A 60 -5.19 -6.74 -0.25
N SER A 61 -3.98 -6.43 -0.72
CA SER A 61 -3.75 -5.43 -1.76
C SER A 61 -2.68 -5.87 -2.76
N THR A 62 -2.75 -5.31 -3.96
CA THR A 62 -1.69 -5.33 -4.96
C THR A 62 -1.05 -3.96 -5.03
N ILE A 63 0.28 -3.93 -4.90
CA ILE A 63 1.08 -2.72 -4.72
C ILE A 63 2.00 -2.60 -5.93
N ALA A 64 2.01 -1.44 -6.58
CA ALA A 64 2.95 -1.11 -7.65
C ALA A 64 3.72 0.17 -7.27
N VAL A 65 5.03 0.14 -7.43
CA VAL A 65 5.92 1.28 -7.21
C VAL A 65 6.52 1.69 -8.55
N VAL A 66 6.33 2.97 -8.88
CA VAL A 66 6.87 3.59 -10.09
C VAL A 66 7.74 4.78 -9.71
N ASP A 67 8.76 5.03 -10.51
CA ASP A 67 9.56 6.25 -10.43
C ASP A 67 8.88 7.41 -11.16
N ARG A 68 9.40 8.63 -10.98
CA ARG A 68 8.87 9.86 -11.60
C ARG A 68 8.82 9.82 -13.13
N VAL A 69 9.66 9.03 -13.79
CA VAL A 69 9.68 8.89 -15.26
C VAL A 69 8.72 7.79 -15.76
N GLY A 70 7.93 7.17 -14.87
CA GLY A 70 7.02 6.09 -15.21
C GLY A 70 7.69 4.71 -15.29
N ASN A 71 8.97 4.61 -14.91
CA ASN A 71 9.65 3.33 -14.80
C ASN A 71 9.06 2.51 -13.64
N VAL A 72 8.65 1.28 -13.91
CA VAL A 72 8.16 0.37 -12.87
C VAL A 72 9.36 -0.22 -12.12
N LEU A 73 9.42 0.02 -10.82
CA LEU A 73 10.51 -0.44 -9.96
C LEU A 73 10.15 -1.72 -9.19
N GLY A 74 8.86 -1.95 -8.92
CA GLY A 74 8.42 -3.15 -8.23
C GLY A 74 6.90 -3.32 -8.25
N VAL A 75 6.46 -4.57 -8.31
CA VAL A 75 5.05 -4.95 -8.20
C VAL A 75 4.95 -6.12 -7.25
N PHE A 76 4.08 -6.01 -6.25
CA PHE A 76 3.87 -7.03 -5.23
C PHE A 76 2.38 -7.27 -5.01
N ARG A 77 1.96 -8.52 -5.17
CA ARG A 77 0.60 -8.97 -4.90
C ARG A 77 0.58 -9.79 -3.61
N MET A 78 -0.20 -9.35 -2.63
CA MET A 78 -0.42 -10.14 -1.42
C MET A 78 -1.15 -11.44 -1.76
N THR A 79 -0.77 -12.55 -1.13
CA THR A 79 -1.44 -13.84 -1.31
C THR A 79 -2.91 -13.73 -0.89
N GLY A 80 -3.83 -14.04 -1.81
CA GLY A 80 -5.27 -13.92 -1.58
C GLY A 80 -5.85 -12.52 -1.80
N ALA A 81 -5.09 -11.57 -2.34
CA ALA A 81 -5.63 -10.31 -2.82
C ALA A 81 -6.63 -10.54 -3.97
N ASP A 82 -7.59 -9.62 -4.11
CA ASP A 82 -8.56 -9.67 -5.20
C ASP A 82 -7.85 -9.51 -6.55
N THR A 83 -8.04 -10.48 -7.44
CA THR A 83 -7.45 -10.46 -8.78
C THR A 83 -8.40 -9.85 -9.82
N THR A 84 -9.63 -9.54 -9.42
CA THR A 84 -10.69 -9.04 -10.30
C THR A 84 -10.75 -7.53 -10.27
N ILE A 85 -10.82 -6.92 -11.45
CA ILE A 85 -10.90 -5.47 -11.60
C ILE A 85 -12.15 -5.10 -12.37
N THR A 86 -12.92 -4.17 -11.81
CA THR A 86 -14.06 -3.55 -12.48
C THR A 86 -13.61 -2.26 -13.16
N ILE A 87 -13.79 -2.20 -14.47
CA ILE A 87 -13.54 -0.99 -15.27
C ILE A 87 -14.81 -0.14 -15.22
N THR A 88 -14.71 1.06 -14.67
CA THR A 88 -15.82 2.00 -14.62
C THR A 88 -15.34 3.44 -14.76
N SER A 89 -16.08 4.24 -15.51
CA SER A 89 -15.90 5.69 -15.59
C SER A 89 -16.61 6.44 -14.45
N GLY A 90 -17.49 5.76 -13.70
CA GLY A 90 -18.35 6.39 -12.69
C GLY A 90 -19.44 7.30 -13.26
N ARG A 91 -19.64 7.30 -14.59
CA ARG A 91 -20.60 8.20 -15.27
C ARG A 91 -21.96 7.55 -15.56
N GLY A 92 -22.19 6.31 -15.13
CA GLY A 92 -23.46 5.60 -15.32
C GLY A 92 -23.77 5.23 -16.78
N VAL A 93 -22.75 5.15 -17.63
CA VAL A 93 -22.86 4.67 -19.01
C VAL A 93 -22.91 3.14 -19.01
N THR A 94 -23.82 2.55 -19.80
CA THR A 94 -24.03 1.08 -19.87
C THR A 94 -23.52 0.48 -21.19
N SER A 95 -22.56 1.14 -21.85
CA SER A 95 -22.00 0.67 -23.12
C SER A 95 -20.48 0.71 -23.13
N GLY A 96 -19.88 0.01 -24.09
CA GLY A 96 -18.42 -0.09 -24.20
C GLY A 96 -17.82 -0.95 -23.09
N LEU A 97 -16.72 -0.48 -22.50
CA LEU A 97 -15.99 -1.17 -21.42
C LEU A 97 -16.47 -0.77 -20.01
N ASP A 98 -17.45 0.12 -19.90
CA ASP A 98 -17.97 0.55 -18.59
C ASP A 98 -18.79 -0.57 -17.93
N GLY A 99 -18.44 -0.91 -16.70
CA GLY A 99 -19.01 -2.04 -15.97
C GLY A 99 -18.36 -3.38 -16.31
N ALA A 100 -17.34 -3.41 -17.17
CA ALA A 100 -16.63 -4.64 -17.49
C ALA A 100 -15.86 -5.15 -16.27
N ILE A 101 -16.01 -6.44 -15.98
CA ILE A 101 -15.31 -7.15 -14.91
C ILE A 101 -14.29 -8.06 -15.58
N VAL A 102 -13.01 -7.85 -15.27
CA VAL A 102 -11.91 -8.61 -15.86
C VAL A 102 -11.12 -9.27 -14.74
N ALA A 103 -10.94 -10.58 -14.84
CA ALA A 103 -10.19 -11.38 -13.87
C ALA A 103 -8.70 -11.37 -14.18
N ASP A 104 -7.89 -11.57 -13.14
CA ASP A 104 -6.44 -11.79 -13.20
C ASP A 104 -5.60 -10.68 -13.83
N ILE A 105 -6.09 -9.43 -13.81
CA ILE A 105 -5.40 -8.24 -14.33
C ILE A 105 -4.97 -7.25 -13.24
N ASP A 106 -5.02 -7.65 -11.96
CA ASP A 106 -4.81 -6.75 -10.81
C ASP A 106 -3.44 -6.07 -10.80
N THR A 107 -2.38 -6.79 -11.20
CA THR A 107 -1.03 -6.24 -11.29
C THR A 107 -0.92 -5.18 -12.40
N LEU A 108 -1.56 -5.42 -13.55
CA LEU A 108 -1.62 -4.47 -14.67
C LEU A 108 -2.44 -3.23 -14.30
N ALA A 109 -3.56 -3.42 -13.60
CA ALA A 109 -4.37 -2.32 -13.09
C ALA A 109 -3.61 -1.46 -12.07
N ALA A 110 -2.85 -2.10 -11.17
CA ALA A 110 -1.99 -1.40 -10.21
C ALA A 110 -0.91 -0.58 -10.91
N ILE A 111 -0.23 -1.14 -11.94
CA ILE A 111 0.75 -0.40 -12.76
C ILE A 111 0.08 0.78 -13.46
N ALA A 112 -1.06 0.56 -14.11
CA ALA A 112 -1.77 1.61 -14.84
C ALA A 112 -2.13 2.78 -13.91
N LYS A 113 -2.60 2.49 -12.70
CA LYS A 113 -2.87 3.51 -11.67
C LYS A 113 -1.60 4.21 -11.21
N ALA A 114 -0.54 3.47 -10.92
CA ALA A 114 0.71 4.04 -10.43
C ALA A 114 1.35 4.98 -11.46
N VAL A 115 1.46 4.56 -12.73
CA VAL A 115 2.05 5.36 -13.81
C VAL A 115 1.26 6.65 -14.03
N THR A 116 -0.08 6.61 -14.01
CA THR A 116 -0.86 7.86 -14.12
C THR A 116 -0.55 8.84 -12.99
N GLY A 117 -0.28 8.36 -11.77
CA GLY A 117 0.08 9.19 -10.63
C GLY A 117 1.48 9.81 -10.72
N ALA A 118 2.41 9.23 -11.49
CA ALA A 118 3.76 9.76 -11.66
C ALA A 118 3.80 11.09 -12.45
N TYR A 119 2.72 11.43 -13.16
CA TYR A 119 2.61 12.59 -14.04
C TYR A 119 1.54 13.60 -13.63
N LEU A 120 1.06 13.53 -12.38
CA LEU A 120 0.18 14.53 -11.77
C LEU A 120 0.99 15.58 -11.00
#